data_AF-A0A3D1SZN2-F1
#
_entry.id   AF-A0A3D1SZN2-F1
#
_cell.length_a   1.000
_cell.length_b   1.000
_cell.length_c   1.000
_cell.angle_alpha   90.00
_cell.angle_beta   90.00
_cell.angle_gamma   90.00
#
_symmetry.space_group_name_H-M   'P 1'
#
loop_
_entity.id
_entity.type
_entity.pdbx_description
1 polymer ?
#
loop_
_entity_poly.entity_id
_entity_poly.type
_entity_poly.pdbx_seq_one_letter_code
_entity_poly.pdbx_strand_id
1 'polypeptide(L)'
;SNALADNSRKYIVDNGLMRFIVDPAFCGSCHALEIGGINHLYSAYPQEGTFKSTKPWFGGIHPIFYNERGGDVQLYRDAFGGAKAERIGLGGQLWTGARTRVQSKRPGFEGLILETEYLTLGGSRILAVVSSLINLSQAPVRVESGAIAYLQPGGDLSKGMIHSEI
;
A
#
# COMPACT_ATOMS: atom_id res chain seq x y z
N SER A 1 -21.88 -15.98 -4.66
CA SER A 1 -22.42 -14.80 -3.96
C SER A 1 -21.44 -13.65 -4.17
N ASN A 2 -21.88 -12.56 -4.80
CA ASN A 2 -21.03 -11.40 -5.05
C ASN A 2 -20.90 -10.60 -3.76
N ALA A 3 -19.80 -10.80 -3.03
CA ALA A 3 -19.36 -9.83 -2.04
C ALA A 3 -18.91 -8.58 -2.81
N LEU A 4 -19.78 -7.57 -2.88
CA LEU A 4 -19.38 -6.21 -3.23
C LEU A 4 -18.25 -5.84 -2.27
N ALA A 5 -17.07 -5.57 -2.80
CA ALA A 5 -15.92 -5.16 -2.00
C ALA A 5 -16.33 -3.94 -1.15
N ASP A 6 -16.19 -4.05 0.17
CA ASP A 6 -16.44 -2.95 1.10
C ASP A 6 -15.32 -1.91 0.95
N ASN A 7 -15.42 -1.06 -0.08
CA ASN A 7 -14.44 -0.03 -0.40
C ASN A 7 -14.47 1.16 0.57
N SER A 8 -15.37 1.15 1.58
CA SER A 8 -15.54 2.24 2.55
C SER A 8 -14.78 2.02 3.86
N ARG A 9 -14.24 0.81 4.06
CA ARG A 9 -13.66 0.40 5.33
C ARG A 9 -12.16 0.67 5.38
N LYS A 10 -11.75 1.41 6.40
CA LYS A 10 -10.35 1.49 6.83
C LYS A 10 -9.99 0.26 7.65
N TYR A 11 -8.80 -0.26 7.44
CA TYR A 11 -8.26 -1.38 8.19
C TYR A 11 -7.23 -0.86 9.18
N ILE A 12 -7.59 -0.91 10.45
CA ILE A 12 -6.68 -0.60 11.55
C ILE A 12 -6.12 -1.92 12.07
N VAL A 13 -4.80 -2.05 12.03
CA VAL A 13 -4.10 -3.26 12.47
C VAL A 13 -3.17 -2.85 13.61
N ASP A 14 -3.36 -3.48 14.77
CA ASP A 14 -2.55 -3.26 15.98
C ASP A 14 -1.95 -4.59 16.39
N ASN A 15 -0.64 -4.63 16.59
CA ASN A 15 0.08 -5.84 16.98
C ASN A 15 0.58 -5.81 18.44
N GLY A 16 0.18 -4.81 19.22
CA GLY A 16 0.61 -4.55 20.59
C GLY A 16 1.85 -3.67 20.73
N LEU A 17 2.66 -3.50 19.68
CA LEU A 17 3.87 -2.66 19.68
C LEU A 17 3.84 -1.54 18.62
N MET A 18 3.16 -1.78 17.51
CA MET A 18 2.89 -0.83 16.45
C MET A 18 1.46 -0.96 15.94
N ARG A 19 0.92 0.15 15.41
CA ARG A 19 -0.38 0.21 14.74
C ARG A 19 -0.20 0.76 13.34
N PHE A 20 -0.89 0.22 12.35
CA PHE A 20 -0.95 0.84 11.02
C PHE A 20 -2.37 0.89 10.47
N ILE A 21 -2.60 1.83 9.54
CA ILE A 21 -3.92 2.09 8.98
C ILE A 21 -3.84 2.06 7.46
N VAL A 22 -4.61 1.15 6.86
CA VAL A 22 -4.76 1.00 5.42
C VAL A 22 -6.14 1.48 4.99
N ASP A 23 -6.19 2.33 3.97
CA ASP A 23 -7.43 2.85 3.41
C ASP A 23 -7.48 2.55 1.90
N PRO A 24 -8.29 1.55 1.46
CA PRO A 24 -8.47 1.25 0.05
C PRO A 24 -8.89 2.49 -0.75
N ALA A 25 -9.80 3.30 -0.22
CA ALA A 25 -10.31 4.49 -0.91
C ALA A 25 -9.24 5.59 -1.09
N PHE A 26 -8.14 5.51 -0.34
CA PHE A 26 -7.00 6.42 -0.44
C PHE A 26 -5.87 5.80 -1.27
N CYS A 27 -6.18 5.42 -2.53
CA CYS A 27 -5.26 4.78 -3.46
C CYS A 27 -4.60 3.49 -2.92
N GLY A 28 -5.33 2.73 -2.10
CA GLY A 28 -4.80 1.51 -1.47
C GLY A 28 -3.66 1.77 -0.49
N SER A 29 -3.54 2.98 0.05
CA SER A 29 -2.41 3.40 0.86
C SER A 29 -2.50 2.96 2.31
N CYS A 30 -1.38 2.51 2.86
CA CYS A 30 -1.09 2.60 4.28
C CYS A 30 -0.64 4.04 4.61
N HIS A 31 -1.54 4.85 5.18
CA HIS A 31 -1.28 6.27 5.41
C HIS A 31 -0.71 6.58 6.80
N ALA A 32 -0.75 5.62 7.73
CA ALA A 32 -0.20 5.77 9.07
C ALA A 32 0.48 4.49 9.53
N LEU A 33 1.67 4.63 10.14
CA LEU A 33 2.39 3.61 10.90
C LEU A 33 2.84 4.24 12.21
N GLU A 34 2.19 3.86 13.30
CA GLU A 34 2.34 4.45 14.61
C GLU A 34 3.11 3.53 15.55
N ILE A 35 4.15 4.07 16.20
CA ILE A 35 4.91 3.40 17.26
C ILE A 35 5.00 4.38 18.42
N GLY A 36 4.51 3.98 19.60
CA GLY A 36 4.49 4.87 20.77
C GLY A 36 3.71 6.18 20.54
N GLY A 37 2.65 6.15 19.73
CA GLY A 37 1.82 7.32 19.40
C GLY A 37 2.42 8.27 18.35
N ILE A 38 3.59 7.96 17.79
CA ILE A 38 4.25 8.76 16.75
C ILE A 38 3.99 8.11 15.39
N ASN A 39 3.44 8.87 14.43
CA ASN A 39 3.29 8.39 13.04
C ASN A 39 4.60 8.55 12.26
N HIS A 40 5.07 7.47 11.65
CA HIS A 40 6.32 7.38 10.89
C HIS A 40 6.13 7.52 9.37
N LEU A 41 4.90 7.71 8.87
CA LEU A 41 4.59 7.86 7.44
C LEU A 41 4.12 9.28 7.09
N TYR A 42 4.69 9.85 6.03
CA TYR A 42 4.36 11.18 5.57
C TYR A 42 3.24 11.08 4.53
N SER A 43 2.05 11.59 4.87
CA SER A 43 0.84 11.40 4.06
C SER A 43 0.02 12.68 3.97
N ALA A 44 -0.72 12.83 2.87
CA ALA A 44 -1.70 13.89 2.68
C ALA A 44 -3.06 13.59 3.32
N TYR A 45 -3.26 12.37 3.82
CA TYR A 45 -4.50 11.89 4.40
C TYR A 45 -5.21 12.93 5.29
N PRO A 46 -6.55 13.13 5.17
CA PRO A 46 -7.53 12.28 4.50
C PRO A 46 -7.82 12.59 3.02
N GLN A 47 -7.19 13.61 2.44
CA GLN A 47 -7.44 14.01 1.06
C GLN A 47 -6.15 14.06 0.27
N GLU A 48 -6.22 13.82 -1.04
CA GLU A 48 -5.03 13.92 -1.87
C GLU A 48 -4.46 15.34 -1.88
N GLY A 49 -3.13 15.42 -1.85
CA GLY A 49 -2.39 16.67 -1.79
C GLY A 49 -1.52 16.91 -3.03
N THR A 50 -0.48 17.71 -2.84
CA THR A 50 0.57 17.97 -3.82
C THR A 50 1.93 17.85 -3.13
N PHE A 51 2.87 17.12 -3.74
CA PHE A 51 4.23 16.98 -3.24
C PHE A 51 5.22 17.16 -4.39
N LYS A 52 6.00 18.25 -4.38
CA LYS A 52 6.82 18.69 -5.52
C LYS A 52 5.95 18.78 -6.80
N SER A 53 6.31 18.05 -7.85
CA SER A 53 5.55 17.97 -9.11
C SER A 53 4.48 16.87 -9.11
N THR A 54 4.34 16.09 -8.04
CA THR A 54 3.37 14.97 -7.95
C THR A 54 2.00 15.49 -7.51
N LYS A 55 0.99 15.32 -8.37
CA LYS A 55 -0.41 15.61 -8.09
C LYS A 55 -1.33 14.67 -8.88
N PRO A 56 -2.30 13.98 -8.24
CA PRO A 56 -2.52 13.94 -6.79
C PRO A 56 -1.40 13.19 -6.06
N TRP A 57 -1.11 13.61 -4.81
CA TRP A 57 -0.17 12.93 -3.93
C TRP A 57 -0.88 12.39 -2.69
N PHE A 58 -0.79 11.08 -2.45
CA PHE A 58 -1.39 10.40 -1.30
C PHE A 58 -0.40 10.28 -0.13
N GLY A 59 0.88 10.11 -0.43
CA GLY A 59 1.92 9.80 0.55
C GLY A 59 1.71 8.42 1.18
N GLY A 60 2.19 8.24 2.41
CA GLY A 60 2.17 6.95 3.07
C GLY A 60 3.01 5.90 2.34
N ILE A 61 2.60 4.64 2.45
CA ILE A 61 3.05 3.56 1.57
C ILE A 61 1.89 3.23 0.65
N HIS A 62 2.08 3.26 -0.66
CA HIS A 62 1.01 2.91 -1.60
C HIS A 62 1.51 2.10 -2.79
N PRO A 63 0.63 1.26 -3.38
CA PRO A 63 0.94 0.49 -4.57
C PRO A 63 1.30 1.39 -5.74
N ILE A 64 2.29 0.94 -6.51
CA ILE A 64 2.68 1.56 -7.77
C ILE A 64 2.64 0.55 -8.91
N PHE A 65 2.37 1.09 -10.09
CA PHE A 65 2.10 0.27 -11.26
C PHE A 65 2.42 1.03 -12.56
N TYR A 66 3.44 0.58 -13.31
CA TYR A 66 3.93 1.25 -14.51
C TYR A 66 4.19 0.31 -15.67
N ASN A 67 3.98 0.81 -16.89
CA ASN A 67 4.48 0.19 -18.12
C ASN A 67 5.06 1.30 -19.03
N GLU A 68 5.39 0.96 -20.27
CA GLU A 68 5.95 1.89 -21.26
C GLU A 68 5.04 3.10 -21.57
N ARG A 69 3.73 3.03 -21.24
CA ARG A 69 2.76 4.12 -21.41
C ARG A 69 2.70 5.06 -20.20
N GLY A 70 3.57 4.86 -19.21
CA GLY A 70 3.58 5.58 -17.92
C GLY A 70 2.85 4.79 -16.82
N GLY A 71 2.88 5.29 -15.58
CA GLY A 71 2.31 4.58 -14.44
C GLY A 71 2.30 5.35 -13.13
N ASP A 72 1.61 4.79 -12.14
CA ASP A 72 1.31 5.30 -10.78
C ASP A 72 0.43 6.55 -10.71
N VAL A 73 0.74 7.60 -11.48
CA VAL A 73 0.01 8.89 -11.43
C VAL A 73 -1.45 8.81 -11.87
N GLN A 74 -2.00 7.63 -12.17
CA GLN A 74 -3.42 7.45 -12.48
C GLN A 74 -4.06 6.27 -11.76
N LEU A 75 -3.34 5.53 -10.92
CA LEU A 75 -3.90 4.38 -10.22
C LEU A 75 -5.04 4.79 -9.29
N TYR A 76 -4.99 6.01 -8.75
CA TYR A 76 -6.05 6.62 -7.96
C TYR A 76 -7.42 6.73 -8.65
N ARG A 77 -7.47 6.61 -9.98
CA ARG A 77 -8.73 6.65 -10.76
C ARG A 77 -9.44 5.31 -10.76
N ASP A 78 -8.73 4.23 -10.47
CA ASP A 78 -9.29 2.89 -10.39
C ASP A 78 -9.83 2.65 -8.97
N ALA A 79 -10.92 1.89 -8.86
CA ALA A 79 -11.51 1.58 -7.57
C ALA A 79 -10.72 0.47 -6.86
N PHE A 80 -10.30 0.74 -5.62
CA PHE A 80 -9.60 -0.21 -4.78
C PHE A 80 -10.57 -0.93 -3.83
N GLY A 81 -10.45 -2.26 -3.78
CA GLY A 81 -11.05 -3.10 -2.75
C GLY A 81 -10.12 -3.33 -1.58
N GLY A 82 -10.71 -3.58 -0.41
CA GLY A 82 -9.99 -3.95 0.81
C GLY A 82 -10.46 -5.28 1.39
N ALA A 83 -9.56 -5.97 2.09
CA ALA A 83 -9.88 -7.13 2.92
C ALA A 83 -8.89 -7.27 4.09
N LYS A 84 -9.27 -8.00 5.13
CA LYS A 84 -8.28 -8.51 6.10
C LYS A 84 -7.36 -9.50 5.40
N ALA A 85 -6.10 -9.54 5.80
CA ALA A 85 -5.09 -10.42 5.25
C ALA A 85 -4.41 -11.23 6.36
N GLU A 86 -4.15 -12.50 6.07
CA GLU A 86 -3.40 -13.40 6.95
C GLU A 86 -2.46 -14.26 6.10
N ARG A 87 -1.24 -14.49 6.60
CA ARG A 87 -0.27 -15.43 6.00
C ARG A 87 0.42 -16.23 7.09
N ILE A 88 0.66 -17.52 6.85
CA ILE A 88 1.56 -18.33 7.67
C ILE A 88 2.97 -18.18 7.07
N GLY A 89 3.84 -17.53 7.83
CA GLY A 89 5.25 -17.36 7.48
C GLY A 89 6.08 -18.59 7.81
N LEU A 90 7.39 -18.51 7.51
CA LEU A 90 8.35 -19.53 7.91
C LEU A 90 8.29 -19.75 9.44
N GLY A 91 8.39 -21.00 9.86
CA GLY A 91 8.28 -21.37 11.28
C GLY A 91 6.87 -21.30 11.87
N GLY A 92 5.83 -21.23 11.04
CA GLY A 92 4.43 -21.28 11.50
C GLY A 92 3.91 -19.97 12.10
N GLN A 93 4.65 -18.89 11.95
CA GLN A 93 4.30 -17.58 12.48
C GLN A 93 3.14 -16.97 11.71
N LEU A 94 2.09 -16.55 12.43
CA LEU A 94 0.95 -15.87 11.82
C LEU A 94 1.26 -14.39 11.58
N TRP A 95 1.21 -13.99 10.32
CA TRP A 95 1.24 -12.61 9.88
C TRP A 95 -0.20 -12.14 9.64
N THR A 96 -0.58 -11.02 10.22
CA THR A 96 -1.93 -10.46 10.06
C THR A 96 -1.86 -9.05 9.52
N GLY A 97 -2.92 -8.60 8.88
CA GLY A 97 -2.94 -7.27 8.29
C GLY A 97 -4.11 -6.98 7.38
N ALA A 98 -3.85 -6.19 6.34
CA ALA A 98 -4.83 -5.79 5.36
C ALA A 98 -4.29 -5.99 3.93
N ARG A 99 -5.20 -6.34 3.01
CA ARG A 99 -4.94 -6.43 1.58
C ARG A 99 -5.73 -5.34 0.87
N THR A 100 -5.08 -4.64 -0.04
CA THR A 100 -5.73 -3.80 -1.04
C THR A 100 -5.63 -4.45 -2.41
N ARG A 101 -6.67 -4.33 -3.21
CA ARG A 101 -6.73 -4.90 -4.56
C ARG A 101 -7.28 -3.89 -5.53
N VAL A 102 -6.60 -3.72 -6.66
CA VAL A 102 -7.09 -2.88 -7.77
C VAL A 102 -6.97 -3.64 -9.08
N GLN A 103 -8.02 -3.55 -9.89
CA GLN A 103 -8.00 -4.04 -11.27
C GLN A 103 -8.10 -2.83 -12.18
N SER A 104 -7.00 -2.51 -12.87
CA SER A 104 -6.98 -1.39 -13.79
C SER A 104 -7.82 -1.71 -15.02
N LYS A 105 -8.64 -0.75 -15.44
CA LYS A 105 -9.37 -0.80 -16.72
C LYS A 105 -8.76 0.12 -17.78
N ARG A 106 -7.57 0.65 -17.51
CA ARG A 106 -6.89 1.62 -18.37
C ARG A 106 -6.21 0.93 -19.56
N PRO A 107 -6.16 1.59 -20.73
CA PRO A 107 -5.39 1.16 -21.89
C PRO A 107 -3.94 0.73 -21.56
N GLY A 108 -3.59 -0.51 -21.88
CA GLY A 108 -2.29 -1.12 -21.64
C GLY A 108 -2.15 -1.82 -20.29
N PHE A 109 -3.20 -1.81 -19.46
CA PHE A 109 -3.23 -2.45 -18.15
C PHE A 109 -4.45 -3.38 -17.99
N GLU A 110 -5.24 -3.57 -19.04
CA GLU A 110 -6.41 -4.42 -19.00
C GLU A 110 -6.05 -5.87 -18.64
N GLY A 111 -6.87 -6.46 -17.79
CA GLY A 111 -6.64 -7.82 -17.29
C GLY A 111 -5.54 -7.90 -16.23
N LEU A 112 -4.91 -6.80 -15.82
CA LEU A 112 -3.95 -6.81 -14.73
C LEU A 112 -4.62 -6.46 -13.40
N ILE A 113 -4.19 -7.18 -12.36
CA ILE A 113 -4.61 -6.94 -10.99
C ILE A 113 -3.36 -6.76 -10.13
N LEU A 114 -3.36 -5.67 -9.37
CA LEU A 114 -2.38 -5.44 -8.33
C LEU A 114 -3.02 -5.71 -6.97
N GLU A 115 -2.43 -6.64 -6.23
CA GLU A 115 -2.70 -6.84 -4.82
C GLU A 115 -1.50 -6.35 -3.99
N THR A 116 -1.78 -5.60 -2.94
CA THR A 116 -0.78 -5.18 -1.96
C THR A 116 -1.24 -5.60 -0.58
N GLU A 117 -0.41 -6.35 0.12
CA GLU A 117 -0.65 -6.73 1.50
C GLU A 117 0.29 -5.99 2.42
N TYR A 118 -0.29 -5.42 3.48
CA TYR A 118 0.39 -4.76 4.58
C TYR A 118 0.25 -5.70 5.78
N LEU A 119 1.33 -6.35 6.17
CA LEU A 119 1.33 -7.45 7.14
C LEU A 119 2.29 -7.16 8.30
N THR A 120 1.97 -7.69 9.47
CA THR A 120 2.84 -7.63 10.65
C THR A 120 2.82 -8.94 11.42
N LEU A 121 3.91 -9.18 12.15
CA LEU A 121 3.96 -10.18 13.22
C LEU A 121 3.56 -9.55 14.57
N GLY A 122 2.88 -10.31 15.43
CA GLY A 122 2.53 -9.88 16.79
C GLY A 122 3.75 -9.42 17.61
N GLY A 123 3.64 -8.30 18.33
CA GLY A 123 4.69 -7.77 19.21
C GLY A 123 5.97 -7.31 18.53
N SER A 124 5.97 -7.13 17.20
CA SER A 124 7.16 -6.73 16.43
C SER A 124 7.08 -5.28 15.93
N ARG A 125 8.19 -4.73 15.44
CA ARG A 125 8.22 -3.43 14.74
C ARG A 125 8.36 -3.60 13.22
N ILE A 126 7.75 -4.66 12.68
CA ILE A 126 7.91 -5.07 11.28
C ILE A 126 6.60 -4.87 10.54
N LEU A 127 6.62 -3.98 9.54
CA LEU A 127 5.61 -3.91 8.49
C LEU A 127 6.18 -4.53 7.21
N ALA A 128 5.64 -5.68 6.81
CA ALA A 128 5.91 -6.27 5.51
C ALA A 128 4.92 -5.72 4.47
N VAL A 129 5.44 -5.29 3.32
CA VAL A 129 4.65 -4.80 2.18
C VAL A 129 4.87 -5.75 1.01
N VAL A 130 3.87 -6.55 0.69
CA VAL A 130 3.96 -7.59 -0.34
C VAL A 130 3.11 -7.19 -1.52
N SER A 131 3.76 -6.94 -2.67
CA SER A 131 3.07 -6.65 -3.93
C SER A 131 2.96 -7.92 -4.77
N SER A 132 1.78 -8.20 -5.30
CA SER A 132 1.50 -9.33 -6.17
C SER A 132 0.78 -8.84 -7.42
N LEU A 133 1.37 -9.15 -8.58
CA LEU A 133 0.80 -8.81 -9.87
C LEU A 133 0.21 -10.06 -10.52
N ILE A 134 -1.06 -10.00 -10.87
CA ILE A 134 -1.80 -11.09 -11.50
C ILE A 134 -2.17 -10.63 -12.92
N ASN A 135 -1.75 -11.41 -13.92
CA ASN A 135 -2.13 -11.22 -15.31
C ASN A 135 -3.26 -12.18 -15.69
N LEU A 136 -4.47 -11.64 -15.90
CA LEU A 136 -5.65 -12.39 -16.36
C LEU A 136 -5.82 -12.36 -17.89
N SER A 137 -4.95 -11.65 -18.61
CA SER A 137 -5.00 -11.64 -20.07
C SER A 137 -4.43 -12.93 -20.65
N GLN A 138 -4.69 -13.16 -21.93
CA GLN A 138 -4.12 -14.30 -22.68
C GLN A 138 -2.74 -13.98 -23.28
N ALA A 139 -2.16 -12.83 -22.95
CA ALA A 139 -0.91 -12.35 -23.53
C ALA A 139 0.12 -12.00 -22.45
N PRO A 140 1.43 -12.16 -22.72
CA PRO A 140 2.47 -11.60 -21.87
C PRO A 140 2.35 -10.08 -21.78
N VAL A 141 2.61 -9.53 -20.59
CA VAL A 141 2.63 -8.08 -20.37
C VAL A 141 3.96 -7.68 -19.72
N ARG A 142 4.52 -6.55 -20.17
CA ARG A 142 5.70 -5.92 -19.56
C ARG A 142 5.24 -4.79 -18.66
N VAL A 143 5.56 -4.91 -17.38
CA VAL A 143 5.05 -4.03 -16.34
C VAL A 143 5.94 -4.11 -15.11
N GLU A 144 6.13 -2.96 -14.49
CA GLU A 144 6.82 -2.79 -13.22
C GLU A 144 5.78 -2.48 -12.14
N SER A 145 5.96 -3.09 -10.97
CA SER A 145 5.06 -2.93 -9.84
C SER A 145 5.83 -3.00 -8.53
N GLY A 146 5.29 -2.35 -7.52
CA GLY A 146 5.81 -2.39 -6.16
C GLY A 146 5.00 -1.48 -5.25
N ALA A 147 5.68 -0.83 -4.31
CA ALA A 147 5.13 0.24 -3.52
C ALA A 147 6.14 1.39 -3.40
N ILE A 148 5.65 2.63 -3.33
CA ILE A 148 6.44 3.79 -2.90
C ILE A 148 6.14 4.06 -1.43
N ALA A 149 7.18 4.40 -0.67
CA ALA A 149 7.07 4.79 0.72
C ALA A 149 7.53 6.23 0.94
N TYR A 150 6.64 7.05 1.48
CA TYR A 150 6.92 8.41 1.96
C TYR A 150 7.08 8.35 3.47
N LEU A 151 8.32 8.49 3.93
CA LEU A 151 8.71 8.28 5.32
C LEU A 151 8.86 9.60 6.07
N GLN A 152 8.45 9.61 7.34
CA GLN A 152 8.80 10.62 8.34
C GLN A 152 9.27 9.93 9.64
N PRO A 153 10.44 9.28 9.66
CA PRO A 153 10.89 8.57 10.84
C PRO A 153 10.89 9.48 12.08
N GLY A 154 10.19 9.07 13.15
CA GLY A 154 10.06 9.88 14.37
C GLY A 154 9.05 11.03 14.25
N GLY A 155 8.26 11.10 13.18
CA GLY A 155 7.25 12.13 12.96
C GLY A 155 7.82 13.50 12.61
N ASP A 156 9.12 13.58 12.31
CA ASP A 156 9.82 14.83 12.05
C ASP A 156 10.67 14.72 10.77
N LEU A 157 10.18 15.35 9.71
CA LEU A 157 10.86 15.37 8.40
C LEU A 157 12.24 16.02 8.45
N SER A 158 12.50 16.91 9.43
CA SER A 158 13.80 17.59 9.54
C SER A 158 14.91 16.69 10.09
N LYS A 159 14.56 15.54 10.66
CA LYS A 159 15.49 14.61 11.32
C LYS A 159 15.66 13.29 10.58
N GLY A 160 15.01 13.11 9.43
CA GLY A 160 15.12 11.89 8.65
C GLY A 160 16.53 11.69 8.12
N MET A 161 17.16 10.56 8.46
CA MET A 161 18.41 10.09 7.84
C MET A 161 18.12 8.81 7.06
N ILE A 162 18.58 8.75 5.82
CA ILE A 162 18.61 7.52 5.02
C ILE A 162 20.00 6.92 5.20
N HIS A 163 20.04 5.69 5.71
CA HIS A 163 21.25 4.88 5.78
C HIS A 163 21.13 3.73 4.78
N SER A 164 22.17 3.49 4.01
CA SER A 164 22.26 2.33 3.10
C SER A 164 23.62 1.67 3.29
N GLU A 165 23.62 0.35 3.39
CA GLU A 165 24.82 -0.48 3.35
C GLU A 165 24.77 -1.29 2.06
N ILE A 166 25.89 -1.35 1.34
CA ILE A 166 26.08 -2.11 0.10
C ILE A 166 26.98 -3.29 0.40
#